data_AF-X1AKK2-F1
#
_entry.id   AF-X1AKK2-F1
#
_cell.length_a   1.000
_cell.length_b   1.000
_cell.length_c   1.000
_cell.angle_alpha   90.00
_cell.angle_beta   90.00
_cell.angle_gamma   90.00
#
_symmetry.space_group_name_H-M   'P 1'
#
loop_
_entity.id
_entity.type
_entity.pdbx_description
1 polymer ?
#
loop_
_entity_poly.entity_id
_entity_poly.type
_entity_poly.pdbx_seq_one_letter_code
_entity_poly.pdbx_strand_id
1 'polypeptide(L)'
;MKTKSNISMGTSINIEHKGIEEMSELLKSSYYCYDCNRCINICPLSPFGLFYPRQLVRDFSTYSVEVAINNSNIWSCLTCGLCSEYCPMSKDNVGVNFLDIILKLRNIATENDSFQEEKLQCTTHGRLYSNLPYLMANDQIELVNKIGFLDNTDLKIAKKGEIAYFIG
;
A
#
# COMPACT_ATOMS: atom_id res chain seq x y z
N MET A 1 29.24 20.15 -2.29
CA MET A 1 29.07 19.62 -0.92
C MET A 1 27.59 19.62 -0.57
N LYS A 2 26.91 18.47 -0.70
CA LYS A 2 25.51 18.32 -0.25
C LYS A 2 25.56 17.97 1.24
N THR A 3 25.10 18.88 2.08
CA THR A 3 25.01 18.72 3.53
C THR A 3 23.93 17.71 3.86
N LYS A 4 24.31 16.55 4.42
CA LYS A 4 23.39 15.60 5.03
C LYS A 4 22.87 16.23 6.33
N SER A 5 21.67 16.80 6.31
CA SER A 5 20.97 17.22 7.52
C SER A 5 20.31 15.99 8.13
N ASN A 6 20.94 15.42 9.15
CA ASN A 6 20.38 14.33 9.96
C ASN A 6 19.30 14.91 10.88
N ILE A 7 18.04 14.82 10.47
CA ILE A 7 16.91 14.92 11.40
C ILE A 7 16.72 13.52 11.97
N SER A 8 16.94 13.35 13.27
CA SER A 8 16.76 12.09 13.97
C SER A 8 15.26 11.78 14.16
N MET A 9 14.56 11.44 13.08
CA MET A 9 13.51 10.41 13.17
C MET A 9 14.27 9.09 13.27
N GLY A 10 14.06 8.32 14.34
CA GLY A 10 14.79 7.08 14.61
C GLY A 10 14.47 5.95 13.63
N THR A 11 14.74 6.14 12.35
CA THR A 11 14.43 5.21 11.27
C THR A 11 15.71 4.86 10.51
N SER A 12 15.95 3.57 10.32
CA SER A 12 17.06 3.04 9.50
C SER A 12 16.76 3.11 7.99
N ILE A 13 15.67 3.76 7.60
CA ILE A 13 15.17 3.86 6.23
C ILE A 13 15.75 5.09 5.53
N ASN A 14 16.36 4.91 4.36
CA ASN A 14 16.79 6.01 3.50
C ASN A 14 15.59 6.60 2.75
N ILE A 15 15.14 7.80 3.13
CA ILE A 15 14.07 8.53 2.43
C ILE A 15 14.69 9.70 1.66
N GLU A 16 14.37 9.85 0.36
CA GLU A 16 14.81 11.00 -0.44
C GLU A 16 14.26 12.33 0.10
N HIS A 17 14.97 13.45 -0.13
CA HIS A 17 14.57 14.78 0.38
C HIS A 17 13.13 15.19 0.05
N LYS A 18 12.63 14.89 -1.16
CA LYS A 18 11.24 15.15 -1.55
C LYS A 18 10.25 14.28 -0.76
N GLY A 19 10.64 13.06 -0.42
CA GLY A 19 9.85 12.15 0.41
C GLY A 19 9.77 12.59 1.87
N ILE A 20 10.73 13.36 2.37
CA ILE A 20 10.73 13.90 3.74
C ILE A 20 9.66 14.98 3.91
N GLU A 21 9.53 15.89 2.95
CA GLU A 21 8.52 16.97 3.01
C GLU A 21 7.10 16.42 2.96
N GLU A 22 6.83 15.51 2.01
CA GLU A 22 5.56 14.80 1.91
C GLU A 22 5.23 14.02 3.19
N MET A 23 6.21 13.32 3.77
CA MET A 23 6.04 12.60 5.04
C MET A 23 5.71 13.54 6.20
N SER A 24 6.36 14.70 6.27
CA SER A 24 6.09 15.71 7.29
C SER A 24 4.66 16.23 7.20
N GLU A 25 4.14 16.43 5.98
CA GLU A 25 2.77 16.91 5.79
C GLU A 25 1.74 15.84 6.15
N LEU A 26 1.98 14.58 5.80
CA LEU A 26 1.14 13.47 6.23
C LEU A 26 1.15 13.32 7.76
N LEU A 27 2.31 13.51 8.40
CA LEU A 27 2.40 13.49 9.86
C LEU A 27 1.54 14.58 10.49
N LYS A 28 1.56 15.81 9.96
CA LYS A 28 0.66 16.88 10.43
C LYS A 28 -0.81 16.54 10.21
N SER A 29 -1.15 15.92 9.08
CA SER A 29 -2.51 15.46 8.79
C SER A 29 -3.04 14.48 9.85
N SER A 30 -2.15 13.63 10.38
CA SER A 30 -2.50 12.65 11.41
C SER A 30 -2.92 13.29 12.74
N TYR A 31 -2.38 14.48 13.06
CA TYR A 31 -2.69 15.20 14.31
C TYR A 31 -4.10 15.79 14.36
N TYR A 32 -4.82 15.82 13.23
CA TYR A 32 -6.26 16.15 13.24
C TYR A 32 -7.10 15.05 13.89
N CYS A 33 -6.58 13.82 14.03
CA CYS A 33 -7.32 12.72 14.63
C CYS A 33 -7.52 12.94 16.14
N TYR A 34 -8.78 12.92 16.59
CA TYR A 34 -9.16 12.98 18.00
C TYR A 34 -9.74 11.65 18.53
N ASP A 35 -9.40 10.53 17.87
CA ASP A 35 -9.74 9.15 18.31
C ASP A 35 -11.24 8.79 18.42
N CYS A 36 -12.10 9.42 17.63
CA CYS A 36 -13.56 9.23 17.67
C CYS A 36 -14.13 7.86 17.24
N ASN A 37 -13.30 6.92 16.77
CA ASN A 37 -13.69 5.59 16.27
C ASN A 37 -14.60 5.51 15.03
N ARG A 38 -14.97 6.63 14.41
CA ARG A 38 -15.88 6.59 13.24
C ARG A 38 -15.31 5.77 12.07
N CYS A 39 -14.00 5.90 11.82
CA CYS A 39 -13.31 5.17 10.76
C CYS A 39 -13.22 3.65 11.02
N ILE A 40 -13.25 3.21 12.29
CA ILE A 40 -13.32 1.78 12.64
C ILE A 40 -14.69 1.21 12.26
N ASN A 41 -15.77 1.90 12.63
CA ASN A 41 -17.13 1.42 12.43
C ASN A 41 -17.54 1.33 10.95
N ILE A 42 -16.97 2.18 10.09
CA ILE A 42 -17.27 2.18 8.65
C ILE A 42 -16.34 1.25 7.84
N CYS A 43 -15.22 0.83 8.42
CA CYS A 43 -14.28 -0.02 7.71
C CYS A 43 -14.84 -1.44 7.58
N PRO A 44 -14.97 -2.00 6.36
CA PRO A 44 -15.52 -3.34 6.18
C PRO A 44 -14.62 -4.44 6.76
N LEU A 45 -13.35 -4.13 7.06
CA LEU A 45 -12.36 -5.09 7.56
C LEU A 45 -12.21 -5.09 9.08
N SER A 46 -12.63 -4.02 9.76
CA SER A 46 -12.53 -3.91 11.21
C SER A 46 -13.35 -4.99 11.95
N PRO A 47 -14.58 -5.36 11.52
CA PRO A 47 -15.31 -6.46 12.14
C PRO A 47 -14.62 -7.82 12.07
N PHE A 48 -13.74 -8.02 11.09
CA PHE A 48 -12.97 -9.26 10.91
C PHE A 48 -11.59 -9.21 11.59
N GLY A 49 -11.26 -8.10 12.25
CA GLY A 49 -9.95 -7.91 12.88
C GLY A 49 -8.77 -7.83 11.92
N LEU A 50 -9.03 -7.57 10.64
CA LEU A 50 -7.98 -7.57 9.61
C LEU A 50 -7.29 -6.20 9.46
N PHE A 51 -7.99 -5.11 9.76
CA PHE A 51 -7.49 -3.75 9.62
C PHE A 51 -8.27 -2.74 10.48
N TYR A 52 -7.56 -1.78 11.08
CA TYR A 52 -8.13 -0.76 11.95
C TYR A 52 -7.60 0.64 11.56
N PRO A 53 -8.35 1.44 10.78
CA PRO A 53 -7.86 2.73 10.28
C PRO A 53 -7.43 3.73 11.36
N ARG A 54 -8.07 3.72 12.54
CA ARG A 54 -7.69 4.59 13.66
C ARG A 54 -6.32 4.20 14.22
N GLN A 55 -6.07 2.90 14.37
CA GLN A 55 -4.79 2.41 14.88
C GLN A 55 -3.66 2.80 13.94
N LEU A 56 -3.87 2.67 12.62
CA LEU A 56 -2.93 3.16 11.62
C LEU A 56 -2.54 4.62 11.86
N VAL A 57 -3.52 5.52 11.99
CA VAL A 57 -3.26 6.96 12.15
C VAL A 57 -2.54 7.24 13.47
N ARG A 58 -2.93 6.56 14.56
CA ARG A 58 -2.30 6.70 15.87
C ARG A 58 -0.85 6.20 15.85
N ASP A 59 -0.61 5.04 15.27
CA ASP A 59 0.71 4.43 15.26
C ASP A 59 1.65 5.23 14.33
N PHE A 60 1.12 5.75 13.22
CA PHE A 60 1.83 6.66 12.32
C PHE A 60 2.19 8.00 12.98
N SER A 61 1.32 8.54 13.84
CA SER A 61 1.56 9.82 14.52
C SER A 61 2.48 9.73 15.73
N THR A 62 2.56 8.55 16.35
CA THR A 62 3.21 8.33 17.65
C THR A 62 4.54 7.60 17.54
N TYR A 63 4.66 6.63 16.61
CA TYR A 63 5.81 5.74 16.52
C TYR A 63 6.65 6.00 15.26
N SER A 64 7.73 5.23 15.12
CA SER A 64 8.51 5.23 13.89
C SER A 64 7.71 4.63 12.72
N VAL A 65 8.12 4.96 11.50
CA VAL A 65 7.47 4.46 10.27
C VAL A 65 7.50 2.92 10.22
N GLU A 66 8.61 2.30 10.64
CA GLU A 66 8.73 0.84 10.73
C GLU A 66 7.67 0.24 11.65
N VAL A 67 7.50 0.81 12.85
CA VAL A 67 6.52 0.32 13.82
C VAL A 67 5.10 0.51 13.28
N ALA A 68 4.82 1.65 12.64
CA ALA A 68 3.53 1.91 12.03
C ALA A 68 3.20 0.91 10.91
N ILE A 69 4.18 0.55 10.07
CA ILE A 69 4.03 -0.47 9.02
C ILE A 69 3.69 -1.82 9.64
N ASN A 70 4.48 -2.27 10.60
CA ASN A 70 4.35 -3.61 11.19
C ASN A 70 3.05 -3.78 12.00
N ASN A 71 2.61 -2.73 12.70
CA ASN A 71 1.42 -2.82 13.55
C ASN A 71 0.10 -2.67 12.81
N SER A 72 0.08 -2.04 11.63
CA SER A 72 -1.15 -1.50 11.04
C SER A 72 -1.78 -2.37 9.95
N ASN A 73 -1.27 -3.58 9.69
CA ASN A 73 -1.74 -4.47 8.60
C ASN A 73 -2.02 -3.69 7.29
N ILE A 74 -1.06 -2.85 6.88
CA ILE A 74 -1.26 -1.85 5.82
C ILE A 74 -1.73 -2.44 4.48
N TRP A 75 -1.46 -3.73 4.24
CA TRP A 75 -1.83 -4.46 3.03
C TRP A 75 -3.26 -4.98 3.01
N SER A 76 -3.91 -5.12 4.17
CA SER A 76 -5.32 -5.50 4.27
C SER A 76 -6.23 -4.38 3.76
N CYS A 77 -5.86 -3.11 3.91
CA CYS A 77 -6.69 -1.96 3.51
C CYS A 77 -7.14 -2.05 2.03
N LEU A 78 -8.45 -1.99 1.79
CA LEU A 78 -9.02 -2.04 0.43
C LEU A 78 -8.91 -0.71 -0.35
N THR A 79 -8.34 0.33 0.27
CA THR A 79 -8.27 1.69 -0.32
C THR A 79 -9.63 2.24 -0.79
N CYS A 80 -10.73 1.80 -0.15
CA CYS A 80 -12.10 2.18 -0.53
C CYS A 80 -12.49 3.63 -0.13
N GLY A 81 -11.73 4.27 0.75
CA GLY A 81 -11.90 5.68 1.13
C GLY A 81 -13.04 6.00 2.11
N LEU A 82 -13.86 5.03 2.50
CA LEU A 82 -14.95 5.21 3.48
C LEU A 82 -14.49 5.86 4.80
N CYS A 83 -13.28 5.55 5.27
CA CYS A 83 -12.73 6.16 6.48
C CYS A 83 -12.55 7.68 6.36
N SER A 84 -12.23 8.18 5.16
CA SER A 84 -12.04 9.62 4.91
C SER A 84 -13.38 10.30 4.72
N GLU A 85 -14.28 9.71 3.93
CA GLU A 85 -15.62 10.25 3.69
C GLU A 85 -16.43 10.47 4.98
N TYR A 86 -16.34 9.52 5.92
CA TYR A 86 -17.07 9.58 7.18
C TYR A 86 -16.27 10.22 8.33
N CYS A 87 -15.03 10.63 8.09
CA CYS A 87 -14.24 11.28 9.13
C CYS A 87 -14.73 12.72 9.34
N PRO A 88 -15.17 13.10 10.56
CA PRO A 88 -15.62 14.46 10.84
C PRO A 88 -14.49 15.50 10.71
N MET A 89 -13.24 15.07 10.76
CA MET A 89 -12.07 15.93 10.61
C MET A 89 -11.55 16.00 9.18
N SER A 90 -12.04 15.16 8.26
CA SER A 90 -11.56 15.13 6.88
C SER A 90 -12.60 15.79 5.98
N LYS A 91 -12.34 17.03 5.59
CA LYS A 91 -13.23 17.81 4.73
C LYS A 91 -12.43 18.68 3.78
N ASP A 92 -12.84 18.72 2.51
CA ASP A 92 -12.26 19.62 1.50
C ASP A 92 -10.72 19.50 1.38
N ASN A 93 -10.19 18.27 1.42
CA ASN A 93 -8.76 17.93 1.43
C ASN A 93 -7.95 18.48 2.63
N VAL A 94 -8.63 18.88 3.70
CA VAL A 94 -8.01 19.27 4.98
C VAL A 94 -8.46 18.26 6.03
N GLY A 95 -7.51 17.70 6.77
CA GLY A 95 -7.81 16.74 7.84
C GLY A 95 -6.93 15.51 7.88
N VAL A 96 -7.54 14.38 8.25
CA VAL A 96 -6.84 13.10 8.39
C VAL A 96 -6.79 12.38 7.05
N ASN A 97 -5.61 12.31 6.45
CA ASN A 97 -5.43 11.73 5.11
C ASN A 97 -5.11 10.22 5.17
N PHE A 98 -6.13 9.40 5.49
CA PHE A 98 -5.96 7.95 5.67
C PHE A 98 -5.36 7.23 4.45
N LEU A 99 -5.84 7.56 3.24
CA LEU A 99 -5.38 6.87 2.03
C LEU A 99 -3.94 7.21 1.71
N ASP A 100 -3.55 8.49 1.80
CA ASP A 100 -2.21 8.92 1.47
C ASP A 100 -1.19 8.35 2.46
N ILE A 101 -1.55 8.27 3.75
CA ILE A 101 -0.75 7.56 4.75
C ILE A 101 -0.56 6.10 4.32
N ILE A 102 -1.64 5.38 3.97
CA ILE A 102 -1.55 3.98 3.52
C ILE A 102 -0.67 3.82 2.28
N LEU A 103 -0.87 4.64 1.26
CA LEU A 103 -0.12 4.56 0.01
C LEU A 103 1.35 4.86 0.25
N LYS A 104 1.66 5.87 1.06
CA LYS A 104 3.03 6.22 1.41
C LYS A 104 3.73 5.10 2.18
N LEU A 105 3.08 4.53 3.18
CA LEU A 105 3.62 3.41 3.94
C LEU A 105 3.83 2.17 3.07
N ARG A 106 2.92 1.88 2.13
CA ARG A 106 3.08 0.77 1.16
C ARG A 106 4.25 0.99 0.20
N ASN A 107 4.46 2.22 -0.26
CA ASN A 107 5.59 2.57 -1.11
C ASN A 107 6.90 2.35 -0.37
N ILE A 108 7.01 2.89 0.85
CA ILE A 108 8.19 2.70 1.72
C ILE A 108 8.43 1.22 2.00
N ALA A 109 7.39 0.47 2.39
CA ALA A 109 7.51 -0.96 2.62
C ALA A 109 7.97 -1.71 1.36
N THR A 110 7.53 -1.29 0.17
CA THR A 110 7.92 -1.90 -1.11
C THR A 110 9.38 -1.65 -1.46
N GLU A 111 9.88 -0.45 -1.26
CA GLU A 111 11.26 -0.03 -1.57
C GLU A 111 12.30 -0.59 -0.59
N ASN A 112 11.86 -1.09 0.57
CA ASN A 112 12.76 -1.61 1.60
C ASN A 112 12.68 -3.15 1.70
N ASP A 113 13.83 -3.80 1.67
CA ASP A 113 13.95 -5.26 1.78
C ASP A 113 13.64 -5.79 3.19
N SER A 114 13.69 -4.94 4.21
CA SER A 114 13.37 -5.31 5.59
C SER A 114 11.91 -5.75 5.77
N PHE A 115 11.01 -5.42 4.84
CA PHE A 115 9.57 -5.74 4.93
C PHE A 115 9.15 -6.91 4.01
N GLN A 116 10.08 -7.70 3.47
CA GLN A 116 9.78 -8.74 2.48
C GLN A 116 8.79 -9.82 2.98
N GLU A 117 8.83 -10.21 4.26
CA GLU A 117 7.86 -11.16 4.83
C GLU A 117 6.42 -10.60 4.86
N GLU A 118 6.27 -9.31 5.21
CA GLU A 118 4.97 -8.63 5.19
C GLU A 118 4.42 -8.41 3.78
N LYS A 119 5.30 -8.32 2.76
CA LYS A 119 4.89 -8.30 1.35
C LYS A 119 4.25 -9.65 0.95
N LEU A 120 4.75 -10.75 1.49
CA LEU A 120 4.31 -12.13 1.17
C LEU A 120 3.04 -12.53 1.93
N GLN A 121 2.83 -12.03 3.15
CA GLN A 121 1.65 -12.31 3.98
C GLN A 121 0.39 -11.51 3.60
N CYS A 122 0.42 -10.78 2.49
CA CYS A 122 -0.70 -9.95 2.04
C CYS A 122 -1.98 -10.79 1.80
N THR A 123 -2.96 -10.65 2.69
CA THR A 123 -4.29 -11.30 2.62
C THR A 123 -5.11 -10.85 1.40
N THR A 124 -4.77 -9.71 0.81
CA THR A 124 -5.36 -9.18 -0.43
C THR A 124 -4.63 -9.74 -1.65
N HIS A 125 -4.78 -11.05 -1.89
CA HIS A 125 -4.27 -11.76 -3.07
C HIS A 125 -2.73 -11.67 -3.27
N GLY A 126 -1.93 -11.62 -2.20
CA GLY A 126 -0.47 -11.63 -2.33
C GLY A 126 0.09 -10.43 -3.13
N ARG A 127 -0.56 -9.26 -3.04
CA ARG A 127 -0.26 -8.06 -3.84
C ARG A 127 -0.48 -8.22 -5.35
N LEU A 128 -1.12 -9.29 -5.83
CA LEU A 128 -1.33 -9.52 -7.26
C LEU A 128 -1.97 -8.31 -7.95
N TYR A 129 -3.03 -7.74 -7.37
CA TYR A 129 -3.73 -6.60 -7.96
C TYR A 129 -2.97 -5.28 -7.87
N SER A 130 -2.09 -5.09 -6.89
CA SER A 130 -1.23 -3.89 -6.81
C SER A 130 -0.02 -4.01 -7.74
N ASN A 131 0.50 -5.24 -7.91
CA ASN A 131 1.65 -5.52 -8.76
C ASN A 131 1.25 -5.62 -10.23
N LEU A 132 0.03 -6.06 -10.55
CA LEU A 132 -0.42 -6.20 -11.94
C LEU A 132 -0.33 -4.88 -12.73
N PRO A 133 -0.85 -3.73 -12.25
CA PRO A 133 -0.63 -2.44 -12.89
C PRO A 133 0.85 -2.07 -13.01
N TYR A 134 1.67 -2.41 -12.02
CA TYR A 134 3.11 -2.14 -12.06
C TYR A 134 3.80 -2.97 -13.15
N LEU A 135 3.47 -4.25 -13.27
CA LEU A 135 3.95 -5.13 -14.34
C LEU A 135 3.48 -4.66 -15.72
N MET A 136 2.24 -4.20 -15.83
CA MET A 136 1.67 -3.68 -17.08
C MET A 136 2.27 -2.33 -17.50
N ALA A 137 2.72 -1.51 -16.54
CA ALA A 137 3.34 -0.22 -16.79
C ALA A 137 4.86 -0.31 -17.03
N ASN A 138 5.48 -1.43 -16.66
CA ASN A 138 6.91 -1.64 -16.81
C ASN A 138 7.23 -2.24 -18.19
N ASP A 139 7.77 -1.42 -19.08
CA ASP A 139 8.18 -1.79 -20.44
C ASP A 139 9.47 -2.63 -20.49
N GLN A 140 10.18 -2.77 -19.37
CA GLN A 140 11.37 -3.60 -19.25
C GLN A 140 11.06 -5.08 -19.00
N ILE A 141 9.79 -5.44 -18.82
CA ILE A 141 9.37 -6.81 -18.55
C ILE A 141 8.99 -7.51 -19.86
N GLU A 142 9.86 -8.38 -20.33
CA GLU A 142 9.56 -9.28 -21.44
C GLU A 142 8.86 -10.55 -20.92
N LEU A 143 7.61 -10.76 -21.33
CA LEU A 143 6.88 -12.00 -21.07
C LEU A 143 7.36 -13.09 -22.04
N VAL A 144 8.37 -13.86 -21.62
CA VAL A 144 9.07 -14.84 -22.47
C VAL A 144 8.21 -16.07 -22.83
N ASN A 145 7.30 -16.51 -21.94
CA ASN A 145 6.46 -17.70 -22.18
C ASN A 145 5.03 -17.54 -21.61
N LYS A 146 4.14 -16.89 -22.37
CA LYS A 146 2.72 -16.70 -21.99
C LYS A 146 1.87 -17.97 -21.99
N ILE A 147 2.30 -19.00 -22.73
CA ILE A 147 1.58 -20.26 -22.91
C ILE A 147 2.22 -21.44 -22.16
N GLY A 148 3.25 -21.18 -21.36
CA GLY A 148 4.05 -22.23 -20.72
C GLY A 148 3.29 -23.11 -19.74
N PHE A 149 2.16 -22.63 -19.22
CA PHE A 149 1.25 -23.45 -18.41
C PHE A 149 0.62 -24.61 -19.20
N LEU A 150 0.68 -24.58 -20.54
CA LEU A 150 0.23 -25.65 -21.42
C LEU A 150 1.32 -26.66 -21.75
N ASP A 151 2.60 -26.39 -21.43
CA ASP A 151 3.74 -27.24 -21.83
C ASP A 151 3.65 -28.66 -21.25
N ASN A 152 2.99 -28.82 -20.10
CA ASN A 152 2.77 -30.12 -19.45
C ASN A 152 1.37 -30.70 -19.71
N THR A 153 0.69 -30.23 -20.76
CA THR A 153 -0.63 -30.71 -21.15
C THR A 153 -0.55 -31.40 -22.52
N ASP A 154 -1.36 -32.41 -22.76
CA ASP A 154 -1.50 -33.04 -24.09
C ASP A 154 -2.28 -32.18 -25.10
N LEU A 155 -2.45 -30.88 -24.81
CA LEU A 155 -3.25 -29.96 -25.61
C LEU A 155 -2.45 -29.42 -26.80
N LYS A 156 -3.14 -29.21 -27.92
CA LYS A 156 -2.57 -28.64 -29.15
C LYS A 156 -3.11 -27.23 -29.38
N ILE A 157 -2.23 -26.31 -29.74
CA ILE A 157 -2.60 -24.91 -30.02
C ILE A 157 -2.83 -24.73 -31.52
N ALA A 158 -4.05 -24.34 -31.89
CA ALA A 158 -4.38 -23.98 -33.28
C ALA A 158 -3.99 -22.52 -33.56
N LYS A 159 -3.35 -22.25 -34.71
CA LYS A 159 -2.96 -20.88 -35.12
C LYS A 159 -4.10 -20.06 -35.74
N LYS A 160 -5.20 -20.70 -36.12
CA LYS A 160 -6.38 -20.09 -36.76
C LYS A 160 -7.65 -20.84 -36.35
N GLY A 161 -8.75 -20.12 -36.19
CA GLY A 161 -10.07 -20.65 -35.86
C GLY A 161 -11.08 -19.52 -35.71
N GLU A 162 -12.35 -19.88 -35.51
CA GLU A 162 -13.41 -18.89 -35.26
C GLU A 162 -13.32 -18.27 -33.86
N ILE A 163 -12.65 -18.96 -32.93
CA ILE A 163 -12.46 -18.53 -31.54
C ILE A 163 -10.98 -18.25 -31.32
N ALA A 164 -10.67 -17.03 -30.87
CA ALA A 164 -9.34 -16.64 -30.39
C ALA A 164 -9.37 -16.53 -28.86
N TYR A 165 -8.34 -17.06 -28.21
CA TYR A 165 -8.14 -16.94 -26.76
C TYR A 165 -7.00 -15.96 -26.49
N PHE A 166 -7.32 -14.84 -25.84
CA PHE A 166 -6.36 -13.80 -25.49
C PHE A 166 -5.91 -13.99 -24.03
N ILE A 167 -4.61 -14.26 -23.86
CA ILE A 167 -3.96 -14.34 -22.55
C ILE A 167 -3.23 -13.00 -22.39
N GLY A 168 -3.66 -12.21 -21.40
CA GLY A 168 -3.19 -10.84 -21.11
C GLY A 168 -1.71 -10.59 -21.40
#